data_AF-V4P112-F1
#
_entry.id   AF-V4P112-F1
#
_cell.length_a   1.000
_cell.length_b   1.000
_cell.length_c   1.000
_cell.angle_alpha   90.00
_cell.angle_beta   90.00
_cell.angle_gamma   90.00
#
_symmetry.space_group_name_H-M   'P 1'
#
loop_
_entity.id
_entity.type
_entity.pdbx_description
1 polymer ?
#
loop_
_entity_poly.entity_id
_entity_poly.type
_entity_poly.pdbx_seq_one_letter_code
_entity_poly.pdbx_strand_id
1 'polypeptide(L)'
;MDVTTAPSAAAPAATPPEQPQAAFKNQDQFSDLIERVSNAAGSYSESEQLDAYTSLQNMAVTGGMIGMGADNQKLYNQVTSSSAIAQKVRQTGQAYTMAMIAGAQSGGASGARQAALDFFDKQNPSDQQILFRGHINAADMSGSAPFANVDSWRTSMLAGIKLDQYVESASAKGDPYVQARTDPKLAAALKLSDAKDQFATWAQQIADLFGLRNPIQDKVDLSDAAKQALGTVSSPANPTPAPAKPAPYEAGALASKTV
;
A
#
# COMPACT_ATOMS: atom_id res chain seq x y z
N MET A 1 -68.27 19.14 44.74
CA MET A 1 -67.76 17.76 44.92
C MET A 1 -66.52 17.65 44.06
N ASP A 2 -65.37 17.97 44.63
CA ASP A 2 -64.07 17.86 43.95
C ASP A 2 -63.46 16.51 44.28
N VAL A 3 -63.16 15.72 43.25
CA VAL A 3 -62.49 14.43 43.37
C VAL A 3 -61.01 14.66 43.11
N THR A 4 -60.22 14.75 44.18
CA THR A 4 -58.77 14.74 44.12
C THR A 4 -58.29 13.30 43.89
N THR A 5 -57.74 13.02 42.71
CA THR A 5 -57.03 11.77 42.41
C THR A 5 -55.57 11.87 42.86
N ALA A 6 -55.13 10.93 43.70
CA ALA A 6 -53.74 10.80 44.12
C ALA A 6 -52.89 10.15 43.01
N PRO A 7 -51.62 10.55 42.82
CA PRO A 7 -50.73 9.91 41.85
C PRO A 7 -50.23 8.55 42.37
N SER A 8 -50.38 7.53 41.53
CA SER A 8 -49.84 6.18 41.74
C SER A 8 -48.32 6.19 41.59
N ALA A 9 -47.59 5.75 42.61
CA ALA A 9 -46.14 5.60 42.57
C ALA A 9 -45.75 4.42 41.66
N ALA A 10 -44.98 4.70 40.61
CA ALA A 10 -44.42 3.68 39.74
C ALA A 10 -43.36 2.86 40.51
N ALA A 11 -43.48 1.53 40.48
CA ALA A 11 -42.47 0.62 41.02
C ALA A 11 -41.16 0.74 40.23
N PRO A 12 -39.98 0.65 40.89
CA PRO A 12 -38.70 0.68 40.20
C PRO A 12 -38.57 -0.53 39.26
N ALA A 13 -38.19 -0.27 38.01
CA ALA A 13 -37.90 -1.31 37.04
C ALA A 13 -36.74 -2.17 37.52
N ALA A 14 -36.94 -3.49 37.56
CA ALA A 14 -35.89 -4.45 37.89
C ALA A 14 -34.74 -4.32 36.89
N THR A 15 -33.53 -4.14 37.43
CA THR A 15 -32.29 -4.11 36.64
C THR A 15 -32.12 -5.48 35.97
N PRO A 16 -31.91 -5.56 34.64
CA PRO A 16 -31.64 -6.82 33.98
C PRO A 16 -30.40 -7.48 34.61
N PRO A 17 -30.39 -8.82 34.79
CA PRO A 17 -29.21 -9.52 35.27
C PRO A 17 -28.03 -9.23 34.34
N GLU A 18 -26.91 -8.84 34.93
CA GLU A 18 -25.64 -8.59 34.25
C GLU A 18 -25.23 -9.89 33.54
N GLN A 19 -25.35 -9.91 32.20
CA GLN A 19 -24.90 -11.07 31.43
C GLN A 19 -23.40 -11.26 31.67
N PRO A 20 -22.93 -12.49 31.95
CA PRO A 20 -21.50 -12.74 32.13
C PRO A 20 -20.74 -12.28 30.89
N GLN A 21 -19.88 -11.27 31.04
CA GLN A 21 -18.98 -10.86 29.96
C GLN A 21 -18.06 -12.03 29.64
N ALA A 22 -18.08 -12.49 28.39
CA ALA A 22 -17.10 -13.46 27.93
C ALA A 22 -15.70 -12.89 28.12
N ALA A 23 -14.81 -13.68 28.74
CA ALA A 23 -13.43 -13.25 28.99
C ALA A 23 -12.73 -12.84 27.68
N PHE A 24 -11.97 -11.75 27.71
CA PHE A 24 -11.23 -11.26 26.57
C PHE A 24 -10.07 -12.22 26.24
N LYS A 25 -10.24 -13.02 25.18
CA LYS A 25 -9.34 -14.14 24.86
C LYS A 25 -7.90 -13.72 24.52
N ASN A 26 -7.70 -12.51 23.99
CA ASN A 26 -6.40 -12.04 23.49
C ASN A 26 -5.88 -10.82 24.27
N GLN A 27 -6.22 -10.71 25.55
CA GLN A 27 -5.88 -9.52 26.35
C GLN A 27 -4.38 -9.21 26.39
N ASP A 28 -3.53 -10.20 26.65
CA ASP A 28 -2.08 -9.99 26.76
C ASP A 28 -1.48 -9.53 25.43
N GLN A 29 -1.88 -10.17 24.33
CA GLN A 29 -1.45 -9.79 22.98
C GLN A 29 -1.95 -8.37 22.64
N PHE A 30 -3.20 -8.05 22.97
CA PHE A 30 -3.75 -6.71 22.76
C PHE A 30 -2.94 -5.66 23.52
N SER A 31 -2.62 -5.90 24.79
CA SER A 31 -1.83 -4.98 25.61
C SER A 31 -0.42 -4.75 25.05
N ASP A 32 0.29 -5.81 24.65
CA ASP A 32 1.62 -5.70 24.00
C ASP A 32 1.55 -4.88 22.70
N LEU A 33 0.56 -5.15 21.86
CA LEU A 33 0.39 -4.40 20.61
C LEU A 33 0.06 -2.92 20.86
N ILE A 34 -0.81 -2.62 21.82
CA ILE A 34 -1.14 -1.24 22.19
C ILE A 34 0.10 -0.48 22.67
N GLU A 35 0.92 -1.11 23.51
CA GLU A 35 2.15 -0.51 24.02
C GLU A 35 3.07 -0.11 22.86
N ARG A 36 3.31 -1.05 21.93
CA ARG A 36 4.14 -0.83 20.74
C ARG A 36 3.61 0.31 19.87
N VAL A 37 2.31 0.33 19.57
CA VAL A 37 1.71 1.38 18.72
C VAL A 37 1.70 2.75 19.39
N SER A 38 1.48 2.79 20.71
CA SER A 38 1.51 4.04 21.46
C SER A 38 2.91 4.66 21.49
N ASN A 39 3.95 3.83 21.42
CA ASN A 39 5.37 4.19 21.53
C ASN A 39 5.64 5.20 22.65
N ALA A 40 4.92 5.10 23.77
CA ALA A 40 4.97 6.10 24.84
C ALA A 40 6.38 6.28 25.42
N ALA A 41 7.20 5.23 25.39
CA ALA A 41 8.58 5.22 25.87
C ALA A 41 9.63 5.49 24.78
N GLY A 42 9.23 5.74 23.53
CA GLY A 42 10.16 5.91 22.39
C GLY A 42 11.03 4.68 22.09
N SER A 43 10.66 3.51 22.63
CA SER A 43 11.48 2.29 22.64
C SER A 43 11.27 1.41 21.41
N TYR A 44 10.26 1.71 20.58
CA TYR A 44 9.91 0.91 19.41
C TYR A 44 10.19 1.68 18.11
N SER A 45 10.82 1.00 17.16
CA SER A 45 11.04 1.51 15.81
C SER A 45 9.73 1.72 15.06
N GLU A 46 9.78 2.49 13.96
CA GLU A 46 8.61 2.71 13.11
C GLU A 46 8.08 1.42 12.48
N SER A 47 8.97 0.49 12.12
CA SER A 47 8.57 -0.82 11.61
C SER A 47 7.81 -1.62 12.66
N GLU A 48 8.29 -1.63 13.91
CA GLU A 48 7.61 -2.34 15.01
C GLU A 48 6.26 -1.70 15.34
N GLN A 49 6.17 -0.37 15.27
CA GLN A 49 4.90 0.35 15.41
C GLN A 49 3.92 -0.01 14.29
N LEU A 50 4.39 -0.11 13.04
CA LEU A 50 3.57 -0.51 11.89
C LEU A 50 3.13 -1.97 11.99
N ASP A 51 4.02 -2.87 12.41
CA ASP A 51 3.70 -4.28 12.67
C ASP A 51 2.61 -4.41 13.71
N ALA A 52 2.74 -3.68 14.82
CA ALA A 52 1.77 -3.72 15.89
C ALA A 52 0.43 -3.08 15.46
N TYR A 53 0.47 -1.97 14.72
CA TYR A 53 -0.71 -1.30 14.20
C TYR A 53 -1.51 -2.21 13.26
N THR A 54 -0.84 -2.83 12.29
CA THR A 54 -1.49 -3.74 11.33
C THR A 54 -2.00 -5.01 12.00
N SER A 55 -1.30 -5.50 13.03
CA SER A 55 -1.77 -6.63 13.84
C SER A 55 -3.02 -6.29 14.66
N LEU A 56 -3.12 -5.08 15.21
CA LEU A 56 -4.35 -4.61 15.89
C LEU A 56 -5.53 -4.51 14.92
N GLN A 57 -5.31 -3.97 13.71
CA GLN A 57 -6.35 -3.93 12.68
C GLN A 57 -6.81 -5.34 12.32
N ASN A 58 -5.87 -6.26 12.10
CA ASN A 58 -6.19 -7.66 11.79
C ASN A 58 -6.99 -8.32 12.93
N MET A 59 -6.54 -8.14 14.18
CA MET A 59 -7.25 -8.65 15.35
C MET A 59 -8.68 -8.10 15.45
N ALA A 60 -8.91 -6.83 15.07
CA ALA A 60 -10.24 -6.24 15.05
C ALA A 60 -11.14 -6.90 14.00
N VAL A 61 -10.66 -7.09 12.77
CA VAL A 61 -11.47 -7.62 11.65
C VAL A 61 -11.72 -9.12 11.76
N THR A 62 -10.81 -9.90 12.35
CA THR A 62 -10.96 -11.36 12.50
C THR A 62 -11.66 -11.77 13.81
N GLY A 63 -12.27 -10.83 14.53
CA GLY A 63 -12.97 -11.13 15.80
C GLY A 63 -12.05 -11.46 16.98
N GLY A 64 -10.76 -11.16 16.88
CA GLY A 64 -9.81 -11.32 17.98
C GLY A 64 -10.09 -10.40 19.17
N MET A 65 -10.97 -9.41 19.02
CA MET A 65 -11.44 -8.50 20.06
C MET A 65 -12.74 -8.93 20.75
N ILE A 66 -13.25 -10.14 20.48
CA ILE A 66 -14.45 -10.65 21.17
C ILE A 66 -14.20 -10.74 22.68
N GLY A 67 -15.16 -10.22 23.47
CA GLY A 67 -15.06 -10.16 24.93
C GLY A 67 -14.28 -8.95 25.45
N MET A 68 -13.82 -8.05 24.58
CA MET A 68 -13.15 -6.82 24.97
C MET A 68 -14.12 -5.88 25.72
N GLY A 69 -13.74 -5.49 26.94
CA GLY A 69 -14.47 -4.51 27.74
C GLY A 69 -14.38 -3.08 27.20
N ALA A 70 -15.25 -2.20 27.71
CA ALA A 70 -15.37 -0.81 27.24
C ALA A 70 -14.06 -0.01 27.33
N ASP A 71 -13.24 -0.24 28.36
CA ASP A 71 -11.98 0.49 28.54
C ASP A 71 -10.93 0.09 27.51
N ASN A 72 -10.80 -1.21 27.22
CA ASN A 72 -9.93 -1.69 26.15
C ASN A 72 -10.41 -1.22 24.77
N GLN A 73 -11.73 -1.14 24.56
CA GLN A 73 -12.28 -0.58 23.33
C GLN A 73 -11.94 0.91 23.17
N LYS A 74 -12.05 1.71 24.25
CA LYS A 74 -11.63 3.12 24.23
C LYS A 74 -10.14 3.25 23.92
N LEU A 75 -9.31 2.41 24.55
CA LEU A 75 -7.86 2.40 24.33
C LEU A 75 -7.51 2.03 22.89
N TYR A 76 -8.15 1.00 22.32
CA TYR A 76 -8.02 0.63 20.92
C TYR A 76 -8.35 1.81 19.99
N ASN A 77 -9.51 2.44 20.19
CA ASN A 77 -9.95 3.56 19.38
C ASN A 77 -8.99 4.75 19.52
N GLN A 78 -8.52 5.05 20.74
CA GLN A 78 -7.56 6.13 20.98
C GLN A 78 -6.25 5.86 20.25
N VAL A 79 -5.69 4.66 20.35
CA VAL A 79 -4.38 4.33 19.79
C VAL A 79 -4.42 4.24 18.27
N THR A 80 -5.46 3.64 17.70
CA THR A 80 -5.64 3.55 16.25
C THR A 80 -6.11 4.86 15.61
N SER A 81 -6.55 5.84 16.40
CA SER A 81 -6.88 7.18 15.91
C SER A 81 -5.77 8.20 16.16
N SER A 82 -5.03 8.15 17.27
CA SER A 82 -4.16 9.27 17.68
C SER A 82 -2.66 8.97 17.65
N SER A 83 -2.23 7.70 17.59
CA SER A 83 -0.80 7.35 17.52
C SER A 83 -0.10 7.95 16.29
N ALA A 84 1.20 8.19 16.41
CA ALA A 84 2.01 8.74 15.31
C ALA A 84 1.92 7.86 14.05
N ILE A 85 2.02 6.54 14.20
CA ILE A 85 1.89 5.61 13.08
C ILE A 85 0.49 5.63 12.46
N ALA A 86 -0.58 5.72 13.26
CA ALA A 86 -1.94 5.83 12.75
C ALA A 86 -2.17 7.14 11.97
N GLN A 87 -1.60 8.25 12.45
CA GLN A 87 -1.63 9.53 11.74
C GLN A 87 -0.90 9.43 10.41
N LYS A 88 0.29 8.82 10.36
CA LYS A 88 1.05 8.59 9.12
C LYS A 88 0.27 7.73 8.13
N VAL A 89 -0.29 6.59 8.57
CA VAL A 89 -1.11 5.71 7.72
C VAL A 89 -2.26 6.50 7.08
N ARG A 90 -2.99 7.31 7.87
CA ARG A 90 -4.09 8.13 7.34
C ARG A 90 -3.62 9.21 6.38
N GLN A 91 -2.56 9.95 6.73
CA GLN A 91 -2.05 11.03 5.90
C GLN A 91 -1.55 10.50 4.54
N THR A 92 -0.73 9.45 4.56
CA THR A 92 -0.19 8.85 3.33
C THR A 92 -1.30 8.17 2.51
N GLY A 93 -2.27 7.51 3.16
CA GLY A 93 -3.42 6.92 2.48
C GLY A 93 -4.34 7.97 1.83
N GLN A 94 -4.59 9.09 2.51
CA GLN A 94 -5.35 10.21 1.93
C GLN A 94 -4.63 10.83 0.73
N ALA A 95 -3.33 11.10 0.85
CA ALA A 95 -2.53 11.64 -0.24
C ALA A 95 -2.48 10.69 -1.44
N TYR A 96 -2.34 9.39 -1.20
CA TYR A 96 -2.42 8.34 -2.22
C TYR A 96 -3.78 8.34 -2.94
N THR A 97 -4.88 8.37 -2.17
CA THR A 97 -6.24 8.42 -2.74
C THR A 97 -6.45 9.69 -3.59
N MET A 98 -5.94 10.84 -3.12
CA MET A 98 -6.00 12.08 -3.88
C MET A 98 -5.20 12.03 -5.18
N ALA A 99 -4.01 11.41 -5.16
CA ALA A 99 -3.22 11.19 -6.36
C ALA A 99 -3.97 10.31 -7.38
N MET A 100 -4.61 9.23 -6.91
CA MET A 100 -5.46 8.39 -7.75
C MET A 100 -6.63 9.15 -8.38
N ILE A 101 -7.36 9.94 -7.58
CA ILE A 101 -8.49 10.74 -8.07
C ILE A 101 -8.03 11.75 -9.13
N ALA A 102 -6.91 12.44 -8.90
CA ALA A 102 -6.34 13.38 -9.86
C ALA A 102 -5.90 12.68 -11.16
N GLY A 103 -5.29 11.51 -11.06
CA GLY A 103 -4.94 10.67 -12.22
C GLY A 103 -6.18 10.18 -12.97
N ALA A 104 -7.26 9.86 -12.25
CA ALA A 104 -8.52 9.44 -12.86
C ALA A 104 -9.16 10.54 -13.72
N GLN A 105 -9.04 11.79 -13.28
CA GLN A 105 -9.59 12.95 -14.00
C GLN A 105 -8.86 13.22 -15.32
N SER A 106 -7.56 12.89 -15.42
CA SER A 106 -6.76 13.16 -16.61
C SER A 106 -6.63 11.96 -17.57
N GLY A 107 -6.80 10.72 -17.09
CA GLY A 107 -6.59 9.51 -17.89
C GLY A 107 -7.49 8.33 -17.53
N GLY A 108 -8.62 8.55 -16.86
CA GLY A 108 -9.55 7.49 -16.49
C GLY A 108 -8.91 6.42 -15.59
N ALA A 109 -9.32 5.16 -15.76
CA ALA A 109 -8.82 4.06 -14.93
C ALA A 109 -7.29 3.86 -15.05
N SER A 110 -6.74 3.99 -16.27
CA SER A 110 -5.29 3.86 -16.50
C SER A 110 -4.51 5.00 -15.84
N GLY A 111 -5.01 6.23 -15.96
CA GLY A 111 -4.44 7.42 -15.31
C GLY A 111 -4.46 7.33 -13.78
N ALA A 112 -5.55 6.82 -13.20
CA ALA A 112 -5.66 6.59 -11.76
C ALA A 112 -4.60 5.61 -11.26
N ARG A 113 -4.42 4.48 -11.96
CA ARG A 113 -3.42 3.47 -11.61
C ARG A 113 -1.99 3.98 -11.80
N GLN A 114 -1.73 4.73 -12.86
CA GLN A 114 -0.42 5.33 -13.08
C GLN A 114 -0.07 6.32 -11.97
N ALA A 115 -1.00 7.21 -11.60
CA ALA A 115 -0.78 8.17 -10.53
C ALA A 115 -0.56 7.50 -9.16
N ALA A 116 -1.25 6.38 -8.88
CA ALA A 116 -0.99 5.55 -7.71
C ALA A 116 0.45 5.01 -7.66
N LEU A 117 0.93 4.43 -8.77
CA LEU A 117 2.30 3.92 -8.87
C LEU A 117 3.31 5.05 -8.70
N ASP A 118 3.13 6.16 -9.42
CA ASP A 118 4.02 7.31 -9.35
C ASP A 118 4.07 7.93 -7.95
N PHE A 119 2.93 7.99 -7.25
CA PHE A 119 2.88 8.46 -5.87
C PHE A 119 3.66 7.53 -4.95
N PHE A 120 3.42 6.22 -5.06
CA PHE A 120 4.08 5.20 -4.25
C PHE A 120 5.59 5.20 -4.45
N ASP A 121 6.05 5.24 -5.70
CA ASP A 121 7.48 5.17 -6.04
C ASP A 121 8.25 6.43 -5.65
N LYS A 122 7.58 7.57 -5.46
CA LYS A 122 8.18 8.81 -4.92
C LYS A 122 8.36 8.78 -3.40
N GLN A 123 7.69 7.87 -2.69
CA GLN A 123 7.86 7.74 -1.24
C GLN A 123 9.19 7.07 -0.92
N ASN A 124 9.76 7.37 0.25
CA ASN A 124 10.89 6.60 0.77
C ASN A 124 10.44 5.17 1.16
N PRO A 125 11.38 4.22 1.33
CA PRO A 125 11.03 2.82 1.62
C PRO A 125 10.16 2.61 2.86
N SER A 126 10.31 3.44 3.91
CA SER A 126 9.49 3.32 5.13
C SER A 126 8.05 3.73 4.86
N ASP A 127 7.85 4.88 4.21
CA ASP A 127 6.54 5.39 3.83
C ASP A 127 5.85 4.48 2.79
N GLN A 128 6.61 3.81 1.91
CA GLN A 128 6.10 2.76 1.03
C GLN A 128 5.50 1.60 1.84
N GLN A 129 6.17 1.14 2.91
CA GLN A 129 5.64 0.08 3.76
C GLN A 129 4.42 0.52 4.56
N ILE A 130 4.43 1.74 5.10
CA ILE A 130 3.29 2.33 5.81
C ILE A 130 2.07 2.38 4.89
N LEU A 131 2.24 2.93 3.68
CA LEU A 131 1.17 3.01 2.69
C LEU A 131 0.70 1.63 2.25
N PHE A 132 1.63 0.72 1.92
CA PHE A 132 1.27 -0.61 1.46
C PHE A 132 0.49 -1.38 2.51
N ARG A 133 1.04 -1.51 3.72
CA ARG A 133 0.47 -2.37 4.77
C ARG A 133 -0.69 -1.73 5.52
N GLY A 134 -0.66 -0.42 5.71
CA GLY A 134 -1.68 0.31 6.45
C GLY A 134 -2.89 0.71 5.64
N HIS A 135 -2.79 0.75 4.30
CA HIS A 135 -3.86 1.27 3.44
C HIS A 135 -4.14 0.42 2.20
N ILE A 136 -3.14 0.10 1.38
CA ILE A 136 -3.34 -0.62 0.11
C ILE A 136 -3.69 -2.10 0.33
N ASN A 137 -3.02 -2.73 1.30
CA ASN A 137 -3.05 -4.17 1.54
C ASN A 137 -3.62 -4.49 2.93
N ALA A 138 -4.56 -3.68 3.41
CA ALA A 138 -5.27 -3.95 4.65
C ALA A 138 -6.08 -5.25 4.51
N ALA A 139 -6.09 -6.05 5.57
CA ALA A 139 -6.83 -7.31 5.60
C ALA A 139 -8.34 -7.08 5.54
N ASP A 140 -9.06 -7.96 4.83
CA ASP A 140 -10.51 -7.99 4.82
C ASP A 140 -11.08 -8.63 6.11
N MET A 141 -12.41 -8.81 6.17
CA MET A 141 -13.07 -9.43 7.32
C MET A 141 -12.69 -10.92 7.53
N SER A 142 -12.05 -11.56 6.55
CA SER A 142 -11.50 -12.91 6.70
C SER A 142 -10.06 -12.91 7.24
N GLY A 143 -9.44 -11.73 7.38
CA GLY A 143 -8.02 -11.59 7.73
C GLY A 143 -7.10 -11.75 6.51
N SER A 144 -7.65 -11.83 5.30
CA SER A 144 -6.87 -12.02 4.07
C SER A 144 -6.50 -10.67 3.49
N ALA A 145 -5.21 -10.49 3.16
CA ALA A 145 -4.74 -9.33 2.43
C ALA A 145 -4.90 -9.54 0.91
N PRO A 146 -5.26 -8.51 0.13
CA PRO A 146 -5.50 -8.64 -1.31
C PRO A 146 -4.23 -8.96 -2.13
N PHE A 147 -3.05 -8.64 -1.59
CA PHE A 147 -1.76 -8.82 -2.24
C PHE A 147 -0.78 -9.54 -1.31
N ALA A 148 0.07 -10.39 -1.88
CA ALA A 148 1.10 -11.10 -1.11
C ALA A 148 2.22 -10.16 -0.64
N ASN A 149 2.56 -9.17 -1.47
CA ASN A 149 3.61 -8.19 -1.22
C ASN A 149 3.48 -6.98 -2.19
N VAL A 150 4.35 -5.99 -2.02
CA VAL A 150 4.39 -4.77 -2.85
C VAL A 150 4.54 -5.11 -4.34
N ASP A 151 5.32 -6.14 -4.68
CA ASP A 151 5.61 -6.49 -6.08
C ASP A 151 4.38 -7.09 -6.76
N SER A 152 3.62 -7.93 -6.05
CA SER A 152 2.35 -8.45 -6.55
C SER A 152 1.31 -7.35 -6.78
N TRP A 153 1.29 -6.33 -5.91
CA TRP A 153 0.47 -5.13 -6.11
C TRP A 153 0.92 -4.31 -7.32
N ARG A 154 2.22 -3.98 -7.42
CA ARG A 154 2.77 -3.24 -8.57
C ARG A 154 2.49 -3.93 -9.90
N THR A 155 2.70 -5.25 -9.95
CA THR A 155 2.39 -6.07 -11.13
C THR A 155 0.92 -5.97 -11.51
N SER A 156 0.02 -6.04 -10.53
CA SER A 156 -1.42 -5.90 -10.76
C SER A 156 -1.81 -4.51 -11.27
N MET A 157 -1.14 -3.46 -10.79
CA MET A 157 -1.34 -2.10 -11.26
C MET A 157 -0.89 -1.93 -12.72
N LEU A 158 0.30 -2.41 -13.05
CA LEU A 158 0.85 -2.33 -14.42
C LEU A 158 0.06 -3.17 -15.42
N ALA A 159 -0.37 -4.36 -15.02
CA ALA A 159 -1.30 -5.18 -15.79
C ALA A 159 -2.58 -4.39 -16.10
N GLY A 160 -3.21 -3.80 -15.08
CA GLY A 160 -4.40 -2.98 -15.24
C GLY A 160 -4.19 -1.80 -16.20
N ILE A 161 -3.08 -1.05 -16.05
CA ILE A 161 -2.75 0.06 -16.95
C ILE A 161 -2.67 -0.41 -18.40
N LYS A 162 -1.97 -1.52 -18.66
CA LYS A 162 -1.81 -2.04 -20.03
C LYS A 162 -3.11 -2.53 -20.62
N LEU A 163 -3.95 -3.20 -19.83
CA LEU A 163 -5.27 -3.61 -20.26
C LEU A 163 -6.14 -2.40 -20.61
N ASP A 164 -6.22 -1.43 -19.71
CA ASP A 164 -7.05 -0.22 -19.87
C ASP A 164 -6.60 0.56 -21.13
N GLN A 165 -5.29 0.78 -21.30
CA GLN A 165 -4.72 1.46 -22.48
C GLN A 165 -5.04 0.71 -23.78
N TYR A 166 -4.98 -0.63 -23.77
CA TYR A 166 -5.26 -1.41 -24.97
C TYR A 166 -6.74 -1.33 -25.37
N VAL A 167 -7.66 -1.49 -24.41
CA VAL A 167 -9.11 -1.39 -24.65
C VAL A 167 -9.50 0.03 -25.08
N GLU A 168 -8.91 1.06 -24.48
CA GLU A 168 -9.12 2.46 -24.88
C GLU A 168 -8.63 2.71 -26.31
N SER A 169 -7.44 2.21 -26.67
CA SER A 169 -6.90 2.36 -28.03
C SER A 169 -7.73 1.64 -29.10
N ALA A 170 -8.37 0.52 -28.75
CA ALA A 170 -9.32 -0.17 -29.62
C ALA A 170 -10.61 0.64 -29.75
N SER A 171 -11.11 1.20 -28.64
CA SER A 171 -12.32 2.01 -28.61
C SER A 171 -12.19 3.28 -29.46
N ALA A 172 -10.99 3.87 -29.54
CA ALA A 172 -10.70 5.00 -30.41
C ALA A 172 -10.82 4.67 -31.92
N LYS A 173 -10.80 3.38 -32.30
CA LYS A 173 -10.93 2.91 -33.68
C LYS A 173 -12.36 2.46 -34.03
N GLY A 174 -13.28 2.48 -33.07
CA GLY A 174 -14.66 2.00 -33.21
C GLY A 174 -15.09 1.11 -32.04
N ASP A 175 -16.23 0.44 -32.15
CA ASP A 175 -16.73 -0.45 -31.09
C ASP A 175 -15.73 -1.60 -30.83
N PRO A 176 -15.16 -1.71 -29.61
CA PRO A 176 -14.18 -2.74 -29.29
C PRO A 176 -14.76 -4.16 -29.36
N TYR A 177 -16.06 -4.35 -29.12
CA TYR A 177 -16.72 -5.66 -29.22
C TYR A 177 -16.88 -6.14 -30.66
N VAL A 178 -17.05 -5.21 -31.61
CA VAL A 178 -17.07 -5.53 -33.04
C VAL A 178 -15.67 -5.92 -33.51
N GLN A 179 -14.66 -5.18 -33.11
CA GLN A 179 -13.25 -5.46 -33.45
C GLN A 179 -12.76 -6.79 -32.85
N ALA A 180 -13.21 -7.13 -31.63
CA ALA A 180 -12.87 -8.38 -30.96
C ALA A 180 -13.31 -9.64 -31.74
N ARG A 181 -14.25 -9.52 -32.69
CA ARG A 181 -14.64 -10.65 -33.56
C ARG A 181 -13.51 -11.12 -34.48
N THR A 182 -12.56 -10.23 -34.79
CA THR A 182 -11.43 -10.52 -35.68
C THR A 182 -10.05 -10.32 -35.01
N ASP A 183 -10.02 -9.80 -33.79
CA ASP A 183 -8.81 -9.69 -32.96
C ASP A 183 -8.95 -10.56 -31.69
N PRO A 184 -8.35 -11.77 -31.69
CA PRO A 184 -8.38 -12.68 -30.54
C PRO A 184 -7.74 -12.08 -29.28
N LYS A 185 -6.76 -11.18 -29.43
CA LYS A 185 -6.10 -10.53 -28.30
C LYS A 185 -7.03 -9.51 -27.65
N LEU A 186 -7.77 -8.75 -28.46
CA LEU A 186 -8.81 -7.83 -27.96
C LEU A 186 -9.99 -8.58 -27.31
N ALA A 187 -10.41 -9.71 -27.87
CA ALA A 187 -11.42 -10.56 -27.23
C ALA A 187 -10.97 -11.06 -25.84
N ALA A 188 -9.72 -11.53 -25.73
CA ALA A 188 -9.15 -11.94 -24.45
C ALA A 188 -9.03 -10.77 -23.48
N ALA A 189 -8.61 -9.59 -23.95
CA ALA A 189 -8.53 -8.38 -23.14
C ALA A 189 -9.90 -7.97 -22.57
N LEU A 190 -10.95 -7.91 -23.40
CA LEU A 190 -12.31 -7.57 -22.94
C LEU A 190 -12.84 -8.58 -21.92
N LYS A 191 -12.59 -9.88 -22.14
CA LYS A 191 -12.95 -10.90 -21.14
C LYS A 191 -12.25 -10.67 -19.80
N LEU A 192 -10.97 -10.30 -19.84
CA LEU A 192 -10.20 -9.99 -18.63
C LEU A 192 -10.64 -8.66 -17.99
N SER A 193 -11.15 -7.68 -18.75
CA SER A 193 -11.69 -6.46 -18.16
C SER A 193 -12.96 -6.70 -17.35
N ASP A 194 -13.72 -7.74 -17.70
CA ASP A 194 -14.95 -8.14 -17.02
C ASP A 194 -14.69 -9.07 -15.81
N ALA A 195 -13.56 -9.79 -15.78
CA ALA A 195 -13.26 -10.83 -14.79
C ALA A 195 -12.31 -10.38 -13.67
N LYS A 196 -12.64 -9.31 -12.94
CA LYS A 196 -11.76 -8.70 -11.91
C LYS A 196 -11.78 -9.38 -10.54
N ASP A 197 -12.62 -10.39 -10.32
CA ASP A 197 -12.89 -10.94 -8.98
C ASP A 197 -11.75 -11.80 -8.40
N GLN A 198 -10.78 -12.23 -9.22
CA GLN A 198 -9.59 -12.98 -8.78
C GLN A 198 -8.29 -12.25 -9.17
N PHE A 199 -7.94 -11.23 -8.41
CA PHE A 199 -6.89 -10.26 -8.75
C PHE A 199 -5.51 -10.87 -9.06
N ALA A 200 -5.05 -11.88 -8.31
CA ALA A 200 -3.72 -12.47 -8.51
C ALA A 200 -3.60 -13.24 -9.84
N THR A 201 -4.58 -14.10 -10.13
CA THR A 201 -4.63 -14.85 -11.41
C THR A 201 -4.93 -13.92 -12.58
N TRP A 202 -5.76 -12.90 -12.36
CA TRP A 202 -6.08 -11.87 -13.34
C TRP A 202 -4.84 -11.09 -13.79
N ALA A 203 -4.02 -10.62 -12.84
CA ALA A 203 -2.81 -9.87 -13.16
C ALA A 203 -1.82 -10.71 -13.98
N GLN A 204 -1.65 -11.99 -13.62
CA GLN A 204 -0.80 -12.92 -14.38
C GLN A 204 -1.32 -13.16 -15.80
N GLN A 205 -2.63 -13.38 -15.97
CA GLN A 205 -3.24 -13.58 -17.29
C GLN A 205 -3.05 -12.37 -18.22
N ILE A 206 -3.13 -11.16 -17.67
CA ILE A 206 -2.84 -9.94 -18.42
C ILE A 206 -1.35 -9.83 -18.73
N ALA A 207 -0.48 -10.13 -17.76
CA ALA A 207 0.96 -10.14 -17.98
C ALA A 207 1.33 -11.09 -19.13
N ASP A 208 0.75 -12.29 -19.17
CA ASP A 208 0.94 -13.26 -20.25
C ASP A 208 0.39 -12.74 -21.59
N LEU A 209 -0.81 -12.14 -21.60
CA LEU A 209 -1.45 -11.59 -22.80
C LEU A 209 -0.61 -10.48 -23.47
N PHE A 210 0.05 -9.66 -22.65
CA PHE A 210 0.85 -8.52 -23.13
C PHE A 210 2.36 -8.76 -23.09
N GLY A 211 2.81 -9.95 -22.67
CA GLY A 211 4.23 -10.25 -22.53
C GLY A 211 4.94 -9.36 -21.50
N LEU A 212 4.23 -8.91 -20.46
CA LEU A 212 4.82 -8.14 -19.37
C LEU A 212 5.69 -9.09 -18.55
N ARG A 213 7.01 -9.03 -18.77
CA ARG A 213 7.95 -9.64 -17.83
C ARG A 213 7.92 -8.84 -16.53
N ASN A 214 8.13 -9.53 -15.41
CA ASN A 214 8.13 -8.94 -14.08
C ASN A 214 8.98 -7.65 -14.07
N PRO A 215 8.39 -6.47 -13.81
CA PRO A 215 9.00 -5.16 -14.07
C PRO A 215 10.21 -4.83 -13.17
N ILE A 216 10.59 -5.73 -12.27
CA ILE A 216 11.70 -5.54 -11.32
C ILE A 216 13.01 -6.13 -11.84
N GLN A 217 13.00 -6.93 -12.92
CA GLN A 217 14.28 -7.32 -13.55
C GLN A 217 15.03 -6.14 -14.21
N ASP A 218 14.38 -4.98 -14.38
CA ASP A 218 15.05 -3.76 -14.86
C ASP A 218 15.68 -2.92 -13.74
N LYS A 219 15.48 -3.29 -12.47
CA LYS A 219 16.43 -2.90 -11.43
C LYS A 219 17.53 -3.96 -11.43
N VAL A 220 18.67 -3.62 -12.05
CA VAL A 220 19.89 -4.40 -11.90
C VAL A 220 20.18 -4.51 -10.42
N ASP A 221 19.87 -5.67 -9.83
CA ASP A 221 20.28 -6.00 -8.47
C ASP A 221 21.80 -6.25 -8.55
N LEU A 222 22.57 -5.18 -8.34
CA LEU A 222 24.02 -5.27 -8.31
C LEU A 222 24.37 -6.21 -7.16
N SER A 223 25.03 -7.32 -7.48
CA SER A 223 25.63 -8.19 -6.46
C SER A 223 26.55 -7.37 -5.55
N ASP A 224 26.80 -7.81 -4.32
CA ASP A 224 27.72 -7.10 -3.43
C ASP A 224 29.11 -6.90 -4.05
N ALA A 225 29.52 -7.82 -4.92
CA ALA A 225 30.72 -7.70 -5.75
C ALA A 225 30.62 -6.57 -6.79
N ALA A 226 29.46 -6.40 -7.44
CA ALA A 226 29.22 -5.31 -8.39
C ALA A 226 29.07 -3.95 -7.67
N LYS A 227 28.47 -3.91 -6.48
CA LYS A 227 28.41 -2.72 -5.61
C LYS A 227 29.80 -2.32 -5.13
N GLN A 228 30.65 -3.29 -4.75
CA GLN A 228 32.05 -3.03 -4.40
C GLN A 228 32.85 -2.51 -5.59
N ALA A 229 32.68 -3.08 -6.79
CA ALA A 229 33.36 -2.62 -7.99
C ALA A 229 33.01 -1.16 -8.35
N LEU A 230 31.76 -0.75 -8.14
CA LEU A 230 31.30 0.64 -8.34
C LEU A 230 31.71 1.58 -7.20
N GLY A 231 31.85 1.07 -5.97
CA GLY A 231 32.41 1.81 -4.83
C GLY A 231 33.93 1.98 -4.87
N THR A 232 34.64 1.17 -5.67
CA THR A 232 36.09 1.28 -5.89
C THR A 232 36.50 2.25 -6.99
N VAL A 233 35.59 3.05 -7.55
CA VAL A 233 36.00 4.27 -8.24
C VAL A 233 36.42 5.28 -7.17
N SER A 234 37.64 5.10 -6.66
CA SER A 234 38.24 6.01 -5.70
C SER A 234 38.20 7.43 -6.24
N SER A 235 37.39 8.29 -5.62
CA SER A 235 37.78 9.69 -5.48
C SER A 235 39.16 9.71 -4.81
N PRO A 236 40.20 10.25 -5.44
CA PRO A 236 41.48 10.42 -4.76
C PRO A 236 41.30 11.50 -3.68
N ALA A 237 41.40 11.09 -2.41
CA ALA A 237 41.39 12.01 -1.29
C ALA A 237 42.80 12.58 -1.02
N ASN A 238 42.95 13.86 -1.40
CA ASN A 238 43.66 14.93 -0.67
C ASN A 238 45.20 15.11 -0.84
N PRO A 239 45.78 16.28 -0.46
CA PRO A 239 46.25 17.30 -1.40
C PRO A 239 47.78 17.52 -1.37
N THR A 240 48.38 17.92 -2.48
CA THR A 240 49.79 18.38 -2.58
C THR A 240 49.86 19.38 -3.74
N PRO A 241 50.65 20.48 -3.65
CA PRO A 241 50.31 21.77 -4.27
C PRO A 241 50.42 21.77 -5.80
N ALA A 242 49.61 22.65 -6.40
CA ALA A 242 49.39 22.81 -7.83
C ALA A 242 50.66 22.82 -8.69
N PRO A 243 50.72 22.02 -9.76
CA PRO A 243 51.40 22.36 -10.98
C PRO A 243 50.43 23.01 -11.98
N ALA A 244 51.02 23.84 -12.84
CA ALA A 244 50.36 24.82 -13.70
C ALA A 244 49.19 24.29 -14.57
N LYS A 245 48.23 25.19 -14.77
CA LYS A 245 47.09 25.12 -15.70
C LYS A 245 47.49 24.51 -17.06
N PRO A 246 46.91 23.37 -17.50
CA PRO A 246 47.09 22.91 -18.87
C PRO A 246 46.28 23.82 -19.82
N ALA A 247 46.89 24.13 -20.97
CA ALA A 247 46.33 24.93 -22.04
C ALA A 247 44.99 24.36 -22.57
N PRO A 248 44.10 25.20 -23.13
CA PRO A 248 42.85 24.73 -23.71
C PRO A 248 43.10 23.73 -24.84
N TYR A 249 42.25 22.70 -24.88
CA TYR A 249 42.22 21.59 -25.84
C TYR A 249 42.19 22.08 -27.30
N GLU A 250 43.16 21.64 -28.12
CA GLU A 250 43.06 21.68 -29.58
C GLU A 250 42.30 20.45 -30.08
N ALA A 251 41.30 20.67 -30.93
CA ALA A 251 40.56 19.61 -31.58
C ALA A 251 41.44 18.86 -32.59
N GLY A 252 41.71 17.57 -32.38
CA GLY A 252 42.29 16.73 -33.44
C GLY A 252 43.12 15.48 -33.08
N ALA A 253 43.30 15.09 -31.81
CA ALA A 253 44.14 13.92 -31.49
C ALA A 253 43.34 12.66 -31.13
N LEU A 254 42.91 11.91 -32.16
CA LEU A 254 42.54 10.50 -32.03
C LEU A 254 43.82 9.65 -32.06
N ALA A 255 44.13 8.96 -30.96
CA ALA A 255 45.07 7.84 -30.98
C ALA A 255 44.37 6.58 -30.47
N SER A 256 43.84 5.79 -31.40
CA SER A 256 43.43 4.40 -31.18
C SER A 256 44.64 3.58 -30.74
N LYS A 257 44.50 2.82 -29.65
CA LYS A 257 45.31 1.64 -29.38
C LYS A 257 44.43 0.40 -29.58
N THR A 258 44.57 -0.23 -30.73
CA THR A 258 44.29 -1.66 -30.93
C THR A 258 45.54 -2.46 -30.60
N VAL A 259 45.34 -3.69 -30.11
CA VAL A 259 46.37 -4.71 -29.83
C VAL A 259 47.18 -5.02 -31.07
#